data_AF-A0A353SRQ2-F1
#
_entry.id   AF-A0A353SRQ2-F1
#
_cell.length_a   1.000
_cell.length_b   1.000
_cell.length_c   1.000
_cell.angle_alpha   90.00
_cell.angle_beta   90.00
_cell.angle_gamma   90.00
#
_symmetry.space_group_name_H-M   'P 1'
#
loop_
_entity.id
_entity.type
_entity.pdbx_description
1 polymer ?
#
loop_
_entity_poly.entity_id
_entity_poly.type
_entity_poly.pdbx_seq_one_letter_code
_entity_poly.pdbx_strand_id
1 'polypeptide(L)'
;MSVVKEALGPYNTNRSGAWDAIWDSGRRDHLALNMALLTEQTGRVVYGETSARQTLTWHLAQGWMLQRTILVPANPEDLGENATAREKIVRMAGSHMYEPHEAQAFRDKIDRGIYHLHEPDRVLEPDRIPSGFGDQLGGRAPGSTAYRMVTDLDPVRSERDLLLAQGIRIAEELSLMRLLFHPIGRDASVATVEFKINRPLVSNTLRNSDLHWFRGDAVKQLRFLFHRIREEGSARAVVLTAEGTRAFVPGQNSDELAVLSDEQITELAALAQETMSLIEGFRIPVVLNLNGLALGGGAELVSAAHYVVASRVERIYLGQPETYINLIPGFGGTQRLVRLLAEKSRLGRRRGLLFAVDTILTGQPMSVEEAYAHGLISELVPANSLSRAYRLAADHALGTDDTLRRAMEERHRAVARWEEPLTDEETGRPLDPSILAEDDHVKRYLRHAETVGKRGTVLRYALDLIVRNVTEGVQYGEEAYYFGQAGASSEFRQSIARFRNRAPLPRPPRRPTTEKERARIRQLADESLAAAGVRAAGR
;
A
#
# COMPACT_ATOMS: atom_id res chain seq x y z
N MET A 1 -10.07 28.20 -22.91
CA MET A 1 -9.55 26.81 -22.94
C MET A 1 -8.06 26.81 -22.63
N SER A 2 -7.74 26.77 -21.34
CA SER A 2 -6.70 27.58 -20.71
C SER A 2 -5.41 26.84 -20.33
N VAL A 3 -4.40 27.63 -19.94
CA VAL A 3 -3.21 27.34 -19.11
C VAL A 3 -3.39 26.21 -18.06
N VAL A 4 -4.62 25.99 -17.60
CA VAL A 4 -5.04 24.92 -16.69
C VAL A 4 -4.87 23.52 -17.32
N LYS A 5 -5.15 23.35 -18.62
CA LYS A 5 -5.04 22.07 -19.33
C LYS A 5 -3.57 21.65 -19.53
N GLU A 6 -2.68 22.62 -19.82
CA GLU A 6 -1.22 22.40 -19.92
C GLU A 6 -0.57 22.15 -18.55
N ALA A 7 -0.92 22.92 -17.52
CA ALA A 7 -0.33 22.78 -16.18
C ALA A 7 -0.75 21.49 -15.44
N LEU A 8 -1.87 20.87 -15.84
CA LEU A 8 -2.47 19.72 -15.18
C LEU A 8 -2.38 18.40 -15.97
N GLY A 9 -1.99 18.48 -17.25
CA GLY A 9 -1.84 17.34 -18.17
C GLY A 9 -1.02 16.16 -17.63
N PRO A 10 0.14 16.37 -16.99
CA PRO A 10 0.99 15.28 -16.48
C PRO A 10 0.36 14.42 -15.38
N TYR A 11 -0.73 14.89 -14.76
CA TYR A 11 -1.34 14.22 -13.62
C TYR A 11 -2.74 13.65 -13.94
N ASN A 12 -3.20 13.76 -15.17
CA ASN A 12 -4.49 13.22 -15.59
C ASN A 12 -4.37 11.73 -15.94
N THR A 13 -4.98 10.86 -15.14
CA THR A 13 -4.98 9.40 -15.36
C THR A 13 -6.19 8.92 -16.17
N ASN A 14 -7.07 9.82 -16.60
CA ASN A 14 -8.21 9.52 -17.47
C ASN A 14 -7.73 9.48 -18.94
N ARG A 15 -8.10 8.41 -19.68
CA ARG A 15 -7.85 8.25 -21.11
C ARG A 15 -8.32 9.43 -21.95
N SER A 16 -9.44 10.04 -21.59
CA SER A 16 -10.02 11.16 -22.35
C SER A 16 -9.40 12.51 -22.01
N GLY A 17 -8.51 12.58 -21.01
CA GLY A 17 -7.95 13.85 -20.55
C GLY A 17 -8.95 14.72 -19.79
N ALA A 18 -10.06 14.15 -19.28
CA ALA A 18 -11.11 14.89 -18.61
C ALA A 18 -11.25 14.62 -17.09
N TRP A 19 -11.99 15.48 -16.40
CA TRP A 19 -12.19 15.50 -14.94
C TRP A 19 -13.51 14.84 -14.53
N ASP A 20 -13.56 14.23 -13.35
CA ASP A 20 -14.81 13.72 -12.78
C ASP A 20 -15.49 14.85 -12.03
N ALA A 21 -16.78 15.04 -12.27
CA ALA A 21 -17.61 15.96 -11.51
C ALA A 21 -18.66 15.18 -10.71
N ILE A 22 -19.03 15.67 -9.53
CA ILE A 22 -20.20 15.19 -8.79
C ILE A 22 -21.10 16.39 -8.57
N TRP A 23 -22.39 16.22 -8.88
CA TRP A 23 -23.40 17.23 -8.57
C TRP A 23 -24.42 16.69 -7.57
N ASP A 24 -24.52 17.33 -6.40
CA ASP A 24 -25.45 16.94 -5.33
C ASP A 24 -26.66 17.88 -5.23
N SER A 25 -27.79 17.29 -4.84
CA SER A 25 -29.08 17.97 -4.67
C SER A 25 -29.25 18.56 -3.26
N GLY A 26 -28.48 19.61 -2.96
CA GLY A 26 -28.93 20.81 -2.22
C GLY A 26 -29.49 20.70 -0.78
N ARG A 27 -29.64 19.51 -0.18
CA ARG A 27 -30.44 19.34 1.04
C ARG A 27 -29.62 19.05 2.30
N ARG A 28 -28.41 18.48 2.20
CA ARG A 28 -27.45 18.24 3.31
C ARG A 28 -26.02 18.04 2.77
N ASP A 29 -25.01 18.18 3.64
CA ASP A 29 -23.61 17.82 3.33
C ASP A 29 -23.46 16.30 3.22
N HIS A 30 -23.62 15.78 2.00
CA HIS A 30 -23.31 14.40 1.65
C HIS A 30 -21.96 14.27 0.95
N LEU A 31 -21.09 15.30 0.95
CA LEU A 31 -19.85 15.35 0.17
C LEU A 31 -19.00 14.09 0.33
N ALA A 32 -18.73 13.68 1.57
CA ALA A 32 -17.93 12.49 1.86
C ALA A 32 -18.57 11.20 1.34
N LEU A 33 -19.91 11.12 1.36
CA LEU A 33 -20.66 9.98 0.88
C LEU A 33 -20.72 9.95 -0.65
N ASN A 34 -20.97 11.10 -1.28
CA ASN A 34 -21.00 11.27 -2.72
C ASN A 34 -19.64 10.95 -3.35
N MET A 35 -18.57 11.40 -2.71
CA MET A 35 -17.20 11.08 -3.11
C MET A 35 -16.82 9.61 -2.95
N ALA A 36 -17.47 8.89 -2.03
CA ALA A 36 -17.23 7.47 -1.81
C ALA A 36 -18.10 6.57 -2.73
N LEU A 37 -19.18 7.12 -3.30
CA LEU A 37 -19.92 6.48 -4.41
C LEU A 37 -19.12 6.46 -5.72
N LEU A 38 -18.20 7.41 -5.90
CA LEU A 38 -17.21 7.28 -6.95
C LEU A 38 -16.31 6.10 -6.62
N THR A 39 -16.44 5.06 -7.45
CA THR A 39 -15.68 3.82 -7.29
C THR A 39 -14.19 4.11 -7.11
N GLU A 40 -13.49 3.14 -6.53
CA GLU A 40 -12.06 3.19 -6.27
C GLU A 40 -11.23 3.43 -7.53
N GLN A 41 -11.79 3.58 -8.74
CA GLN A 41 -11.11 3.57 -10.03
C GLN A 41 -10.90 4.95 -10.67
N THR A 42 -11.41 6.05 -10.09
CA THR A 42 -11.34 7.39 -10.70
C THR A 42 -10.57 8.38 -9.82
N GLY A 43 -9.61 9.08 -10.42
CA GLY A 43 -8.51 9.71 -9.69
C GLY A 43 -8.77 11.15 -9.24
N ARG A 44 -9.82 11.85 -9.71
CA ARG A 44 -9.94 13.31 -9.55
C ARG A 44 -11.38 13.79 -9.61
N VAL A 45 -11.87 14.35 -8.50
CA VAL A 45 -13.28 14.71 -8.29
C VAL A 45 -13.43 16.22 -8.11
N VAL A 46 -14.31 16.83 -8.89
CA VAL A 46 -14.80 18.21 -8.73
C VAL A 46 -16.22 18.12 -8.19
N TYR A 47 -16.41 18.46 -6.92
CA TYR A 47 -17.75 18.50 -6.33
C TYR A 47 -18.37 19.88 -6.49
N GLY A 48 -19.62 19.93 -6.95
CA GLY A 48 -20.45 21.13 -6.96
C GLY A 48 -21.85 20.83 -6.40
N GLU A 49 -22.35 21.69 -5.53
CA GLU A 49 -23.73 21.65 -5.06
C GLU A 49 -24.51 22.77 -5.74
N THR A 50 -25.79 22.55 -6.03
CA THR A 50 -26.65 23.59 -6.62
C THR A 50 -26.82 24.75 -5.64
N SER A 51 -26.27 25.93 -5.97
CA SER A 51 -26.30 27.11 -5.12
C SER A 51 -27.68 27.79 -5.15
N ALA A 52 -28.44 27.62 -4.08
CA ALA A 52 -29.43 28.62 -3.66
C ALA A 52 -29.55 28.65 -2.13
N ARG A 53 -28.56 29.29 -1.48
CA ARG A 53 -28.65 29.92 -0.15
C ARG A 53 -28.30 29.14 1.14
N GLN A 54 -27.46 28.10 1.20
CA GLN A 54 -27.04 27.53 2.52
C GLN A 54 -25.59 26.96 2.60
N THR A 55 -25.13 26.80 3.85
CA THR A 55 -23.76 26.63 4.39
C THR A 55 -23.06 25.29 4.08
N LEU A 56 -21.90 25.32 3.41
CA LEU A 56 -21.04 24.15 3.07
C LEU A 56 -20.14 23.64 4.23
N THR A 57 -20.52 22.65 5.03
CA THR A 57 -19.54 22.04 5.97
C THR A 57 -18.69 21.01 5.23
N TRP A 58 -17.44 20.81 5.63
CA TRP A 58 -16.57 19.81 5.01
C TRP A 58 -16.12 18.83 6.08
N HIS A 59 -16.83 17.71 6.19
CA HIS A 59 -16.37 16.60 7.00
C HIS A 59 -15.82 15.49 6.11
N LEU A 60 -14.50 15.49 5.90
CA LEU A 60 -13.82 14.53 5.04
C LEU A 60 -13.55 13.24 5.80
N ALA A 61 -14.24 12.16 5.41
CA ALA A 61 -13.95 10.82 5.91
C ALA A 61 -12.50 10.44 5.54
N GLN A 62 -11.70 10.26 6.59
CA GLN A 62 -10.23 10.28 6.62
C GLN A 62 -9.50 9.26 5.74
N GLY A 63 -10.17 8.29 5.11
CA GLY A 63 -9.50 7.23 4.34
C GLY A 63 -9.35 7.51 2.85
N TRP A 64 -10.36 8.15 2.25
CA TRP A 64 -10.62 8.03 0.80
C TRP A 64 -10.01 9.14 -0.05
N MET A 65 -9.69 10.28 0.59
CA MET A 65 -9.11 11.46 -0.05
C MET A 65 -7.61 11.61 0.18
N LEU A 66 -7.03 10.82 1.09
CA LEU A 66 -5.59 10.81 1.28
C LEU A 66 -4.95 10.27 -0.01
N GLN A 67 -4.03 11.05 -0.59
CA GLN A 67 -3.42 10.89 -1.94
C GLN A 67 -4.20 11.48 -3.12
N ARG A 68 -5.34 12.14 -2.92
CA ARG A 68 -6.00 12.94 -3.97
C ARG A 68 -5.62 14.41 -3.84
N THR A 69 -5.36 15.08 -4.97
CA THR A 69 -5.24 16.55 -5.03
C THR A 69 -6.56 17.08 -5.56
N ILE A 70 -7.30 17.81 -4.72
CA ILE A 70 -8.45 18.60 -5.17
C ILE A 70 -7.92 19.89 -5.78
N LEU A 71 -8.36 20.19 -6.99
CA LEU A 71 -7.93 21.35 -7.76
C LEU A 71 -9.13 22.24 -7.97
N VAL A 72 -9.11 23.42 -7.35
CA VAL A 72 -10.17 24.42 -7.51
C VAL A 72 -9.65 25.50 -8.45
N PRO A 73 -10.24 25.66 -9.65
CA PRO A 73 -9.86 26.73 -10.56
C PRO A 73 -10.30 28.10 -10.00
N ALA A 74 -9.42 29.09 -10.07
CA ALA A 74 -9.73 30.48 -9.78
C ALA A 74 -10.00 31.26 -11.07
N ASN A 75 -10.76 32.35 -10.98
CA ASN A 75 -11.06 33.21 -12.13
C ASN A 75 -9.78 33.93 -12.62
N PRO A 76 -9.41 33.84 -13.93
CA PRO A 76 -8.29 34.60 -14.48
C PRO A 76 -8.46 36.13 -14.37
N GLU A 77 -9.70 36.63 -14.37
CA GLU A 77 -10.00 38.07 -14.33
C GLU A 77 -9.71 38.70 -12.96
N ASP A 78 -9.76 37.91 -11.88
CA ASP A 78 -9.59 38.38 -10.49
C ASP A 78 -8.15 38.30 -9.97
N LEU A 79 -7.25 37.65 -10.71
CA LEU A 79 -5.87 37.39 -10.28
C LEU A 79 -4.83 38.33 -10.92
N GLY A 80 -5.27 39.20 -11.84
CA GLY A 80 -4.38 40.04 -12.64
C GLY A 80 -3.60 39.24 -13.70
N GLU A 81 -3.23 39.89 -14.81
CA GLU A 81 -2.60 39.24 -15.97
C GLU A 81 -1.31 38.47 -15.63
N ASN A 82 -0.62 38.86 -14.56
CA ASN A 82 0.67 38.32 -14.14
C ASN A 82 0.61 37.15 -13.14
N ALA A 83 -0.58 36.67 -12.75
CA ALA A 83 -0.69 35.54 -11.83
C ALA A 83 -0.07 34.26 -12.40
N THR A 84 0.76 33.62 -11.58
CA THR A 84 1.47 32.38 -11.90
C THR A 84 0.49 31.19 -11.97
N ALA A 85 0.87 30.11 -12.66
CA ALA A 85 0.05 28.90 -12.76
C ALA A 85 -0.29 28.27 -11.39
N ARG A 86 0.51 28.58 -10.36
CA ARG A 86 0.29 28.16 -8.97
C ARG A 86 -0.79 28.99 -8.25
N GLU A 87 -1.01 30.23 -8.67
CA GLU A 87 -2.03 31.13 -8.11
C GLU A 87 -3.40 30.94 -8.78
N LYS A 88 -3.41 30.49 -10.04
CA LYS A 88 -4.63 30.20 -10.84
C LYS A 88 -5.32 28.89 -10.48
N ILE A 89 -4.67 28.04 -9.68
CA ILE A 89 -5.16 26.72 -9.30
C ILE A 89 -4.88 26.52 -7.81
N VAL A 90 -5.94 26.45 -6.99
CA VAL A 90 -5.77 26.11 -5.58
C VAL A 90 -5.57 24.61 -5.49
N ARG A 91 -4.33 24.20 -5.18
CA ARG A 91 -3.98 22.82 -4.89
C ARG A 91 -4.33 22.50 -3.45
N MET A 92 -5.37 21.72 -3.26
CA MET A 92 -5.74 21.17 -1.96
C MET A 92 -5.28 19.72 -1.94
N ALA A 93 -4.16 19.44 -1.26
CA ALA A 93 -3.84 18.07 -0.91
C ALA A 93 -4.93 17.58 0.05
N GLY A 94 -5.51 16.40 -0.20
CA GLY A 94 -6.61 15.81 0.59
C GLY A 94 -6.30 15.48 2.07
N SER A 95 -5.32 16.17 2.66
CA SER A 95 -4.96 16.16 4.07
C SER A 95 -5.30 17.47 4.81
N HIS A 96 -5.72 18.54 4.14
CA HIS A 96 -5.94 19.84 4.77
C HIS A 96 -7.40 20.28 4.66
N MET A 97 -8.20 19.81 5.62
CA MET A 97 -9.27 20.55 6.28
C MET A 97 -9.78 19.71 7.42
N TYR A 98 -9.10 19.88 8.54
CA TYR A 98 -9.53 19.34 9.81
C TYR A 98 -10.32 20.38 10.61
N GLU A 99 -10.22 21.65 10.21
CA GLU A 99 -10.60 22.77 11.05
C GLU A 99 -11.79 23.56 10.43
N PRO A 100 -12.90 23.73 11.17
CA PRO A 100 -14.12 24.40 10.70
C PRO A 100 -13.95 25.81 10.13
N HIS A 101 -12.88 26.52 10.53
CA HIS A 101 -12.60 27.88 10.07
C HIS A 101 -12.03 27.93 8.65
N GLU A 102 -11.30 26.90 8.20
CA GLU A 102 -10.75 26.82 6.84
C GLU A 102 -11.85 26.53 5.81
N ALA A 103 -12.84 25.70 6.18
CA ALA A 103 -14.05 25.47 5.39
C ALA A 103 -14.89 26.76 5.24
N GLN A 104 -15.01 27.55 6.30
CA GLN A 104 -15.66 28.87 6.23
C GLN A 104 -14.91 29.83 5.30
N ALA A 105 -13.58 29.89 5.39
CA ALA A 105 -12.78 30.76 4.52
C ALA A 105 -12.88 30.38 3.03
N PHE A 106 -13.14 29.10 2.72
CA PHE A 106 -13.38 28.65 1.36
C PHE A 106 -14.81 28.99 0.87
N ARG A 107 -15.82 28.80 1.72
CA ARG A 107 -17.21 29.26 1.47
C ARG A 107 -17.24 30.74 1.12
N ASP A 108 -16.61 31.55 1.95
CA ASP A 108 -16.55 32.99 1.78
C ASP A 108 -15.92 33.39 0.43
N LYS A 109 -15.02 32.57 -0.12
CA LYS A 109 -14.40 32.81 -1.43
C LYS A 109 -15.30 32.40 -2.60
N ILE A 110 -16.07 31.32 -2.49
CA ILE A 110 -17.12 30.99 -3.48
C ILE A 110 -18.20 32.07 -3.48
N ASP A 111 -18.70 32.44 -2.29
CA ASP A 111 -19.80 33.40 -2.14
C ASP A 111 -19.42 34.81 -2.63
N ARG A 112 -18.13 35.17 -2.53
CA ARG A 112 -17.57 36.41 -3.08
C ARG A 112 -17.25 36.32 -4.58
N GLY A 113 -17.53 35.21 -5.25
CA GLY A 113 -17.25 35.00 -6.67
C GLY A 113 -15.77 34.78 -7.00
N ILE A 114 -14.90 34.58 -6.00
CA ILE A 114 -13.45 34.38 -6.20
C ILE A 114 -13.15 33.00 -6.80
N TYR A 115 -14.02 32.02 -6.52
CA TYR A 115 -13.98 30.69 -7.14
C TYR A 115 -15.26 30.44 -7.95
N HIS A 116 -15.09 30.01 -9.20
CA HIS A 116 -16.20 29.62 -10.08
C HIS A 116 -16.17 28.11 -10.34
N LEU A 117 -17.31 27.46 -10.12
CA LEU A 117 -17.55 26.08 -10.51
C LEU A 117 -18.10 26.07 -11.95
N HIS A 118 -17.40 25.41 -12.87
CA HIS A 118 -17.88 25.20 -14.23
C HIS A 118 -18.93 24.09 -14.26
N GLU A 119 -19.97 24.26 -15.10
CA GLU A 119 -20.88 23.16 -15.40
C GLU A 119 -20.13 22.03 -16.13
N PRO A 120 -20.47 20.76 -15.84
CA PRO A 120 -19.86 19.60 -16.48
C PRO A 120 -20.29 19.48 -17.96
N ASP A 121 -19.38 19.02 -18.82
CA ASP A 121 -19.64 18.79 -20.26
C ASP A 121 -20.75 17.75 -20.50
N ARG A 122 -20.93 16.81 -19.56
CA ARG A 122 -22.01 15.81 -19.55
C ARG A 122 -22.48 15.56 -18.13
N VAL A 123 -23.80 15.53 -17.91
CA VAL A 123 -24.40 15.02 -16.66
C VAL A 123 -25.08 13.68 -16.96
N LEU A 124 -24.75 12.63 -16.20
CA LEU A 124 -25.36 11.31 -16.30
C LEU A 124 -26.32 11.08 -15.13
N GLU A 125 -27.50 10.56 -15.45
CA GLU A 125 -28.48 10.11 -14.46
C GLU A 125 -28.04 8.77 -13.82
N PRO A 126 -28.57 8.39 -12.63
CA PRO A 126 -28.10 7.23 -11.86
C PRO A 126 -28.11 5.88 -12.55
N ASP A 127 -29.13 5.61 -13.35
CA ASP A 127 -29.23 4.40 -14.16
C ASP A 127 -28.12 4.33 -15.24
N ARG A 128 -27.53 5.48 -15.56
CA ARG A 128 -26.41 5.64 -16.48
C ARG A 128 -25.06 5.68 -15.78
N ILE A 129 -24.99 5.67 -14.45
CA ILE A 129 -23.72 5.62 -13.69
C ILE A 129 -22.84 4.43 -14.14
N PRO A 130 -23.33 3.17 -14.22
CA PRO A 130 -22.50 2.03 -14.62
C PRO A 130 -21.96 2.14 -16.06
N SER A 131 -22.78 2.63 -16.98
CA SER A 131 -22.36 2.85 -18.39
C SER A 131 -21.41 4.03 -18.52
N GLY A 132 -21.62 5.09 -17.74
CA GLY A 132 -20.71 6.22 -17.63
C GLY A 132 -19.33 5.81 -17.14
N PHE A 133 -19.26 4.95 -16.12
CA PHE A 133 -18.00 4.34 -15.69
C PHE A 133 -17.37 3.49 -16.79
N GLY A 134 -18.16 2.68 -17.50
CA GLY A 134 -17.68 1.91 -18.65
C GLY A 134 -17.11 2.77 -19.77
N ASP A 135 -17.74 3.90 -20.09
CA ASP A 135 -17.26 4.88 -21.06
C ASP A 135 -15.96 5.54 -20.60
N GLN A 136 -15.88 5.87 -19.32
CA GLN A 136 -14.71 6.51 -18.75
C GLN A 136 -13.51 5.57 -18.70
N LEU A 137 -13.71 4.32 -18.29
CA LEU A 137 -12.69 3.27 -18.31
C LEU A 137 -12.24 2.94 -19.73
N GLY A 138 -13.15 3.01 -20.69
CA GLY A 138 -12.88 2.79 -22.11
C GLY A 138 -12.36 4.02 -22.87
N GLY A 139 -12.14 5.17 -22.22
CA GLY A 139 -11.69 6.40 -22.88
C GLY A 139 -12.70 7.05 -23.84
N ARG A 140 -13.98 6.67 -23.75
CA ARG A 140 -15.09 7.15 -24.59
C ARG A 140 -15.84 8.35 -23.97
N ALA A 141 -15.52 8.74 -22.74
CA ALA A 141 -16.20 9.85 -22.05
C ALA A 141 -15.81 11.22 -22.65
N PRO A 142 -16.76 12.03 -23.14
CA PRO A 142 -16.50 13.37 -23.64
C PRO A 142 -16.37 14.35 -22.47
N GLY A 143 -15.22 15.03 -22.37
CA GLY A 143 -15.07 16.15 -21.43
C GLY A 143 -15.37 15.79 -19.97
N SER A 144 -15.65 16.79 -19.12
CA SER A 144 -16.02 16.59 -17.72
C SER A 144 -17.37 15.88 -17.60
N THR A 145 -17.39 14.72 -16.96
CA THR A 145 -18.63 13.97 -16.71
C THR A 145 -19.04 14.15 -15.26
N ALA A 146 -20.24 14.68 -15.03
CA ALA A 146 -20.91 14.64 -13.75
C ALA A 146 -21.90 13.50 -13.65
N TYR A 147 -22.08 12.99 -12.44
CA TYR A 147 -23.14 12.04 -12.11
C TYR A 147 -24.17 12.76 -11.25
N ARG A 148 -25.40 12.86 -11.73
CA ARG A 148 -26.54 13.26 -10.91
C ARG A 148 -26.88 12.06 -10.04
N MET A 149 -26.95 12.26 -8.74
CA MET A 149 -27.39 11.21 -7.83
C MET A 149 -28.89 11.38 -7.58
N VAL A 150 -29.68 10.36 -7.91
CA VAL A 150 -31.14 10.27 -7.65
C VAL A 150 -31.50 9.13 -6.70
N THR A 151 -30.51 8.42 -6.16
CA THR A 151 -30.75 7.61 -4.97
C THR A 151 -31.02 8.56 -3.84
N ASP A 152 -32.15 8.39 -3.16
CA ASP A 152 -32.34 9.01 -1.87
C ASP A 152 -31.17 8.55 -0.98
N LEU A 153 -30.23 9.45 -0.68
CA LEU A 153 -29.16 9.22 0.27
C LEU A 153 -29.63 9.45 1.71
N ASP A 154 -30.90 9.81 1.91
CA ASP A 154 -31.50 9.89 3.24
C ASP A 154 -31.54 8.56 4.02
N PRO A 155 -31.38 7.33 3.49
CA PRO A 155 -31.17 6.15 4.32
C PRO A 155 -29.68 5.84 4.54
N VAL A 156 -28.77 6.41 3.73
CA VAL A 156 -27.34 6.12 3.80
C VAL A 156 -26.72 6.97 4.91
N ARG A 157 -26.29 6.31 5.98
CA ARG A 157 -25.79 6.95 7.20
C ARG A 157 -24.36 6.56 7.54
N SER A 158 -23.83 5.56 6.84
CA SER A 158 -22.53 4.97 7.13
C SER A 158 -21.81 4.49 5.86
N GLU A 159 -20.49 4.29 5.98
CA GLU A 159 -19.68 3.60 4.95
C GLU A 159 -20.26 2.21 4.62
N ARG A 160 -20.83 1.52 5.61
CA ARG A 160 -21.50 0.23 5.39
C ARG A 160 -22.68 0.35 4.44
N ASP A 161 -23.55 1.34 4.64
CA ASP A 161 -24.73 1.56 3.79
C ASP A 161 -24.31 1.86 2.35
N LEU A 162 -23.21 2.59 2.18
CA LEU A 162 -22.60 2.87 0.89
C LEU A 162 -22.12 1.61 0.17
N LEU A 163 -21.34 0.76 0.85
CA LEU A 163 -20.85 -0.49 0.27
C LEU A 163 -22.03 -1.36 -0.20
N LEU A 164 -23.07 -1.48 0.62
CA LEU A 164 -24.27 -2.24 0.29
C LEU A 164 -25.02 -1.64 -0.92
N ALA A 165 -25.13 -0.31 -1.00
CA ALA A 165 -25.74 0.38 -2.14
C ALA A 165 -24.96 0.15 -3.46
N GLN A 166 -23.64 -0.06 -3.39
CA GLN A 166 -22.80 -0.43 -4.53
C GLN A 166 -22.89 -1.93 -4.91
N GLY A 167 -23.72 -2.70 -4.20
CA GLY A 167 -23.82 -4.15 -4.36
C GLY A 167 -22.62 -4.91 -3.79
N ILE A 168 -21.76 -4.25 -3.02
CA ILE A 168 -20.62 -4.89 -2.35
C ILE A 168 -21.17 -5.70 -1.19
N ARG A 169 -20.80 -6.99 -1.15
CA ARG A 169 -21.16 -7.87 -0.04
C ARG A 169 -20.07 -7.81 1.02
N ILE A 170 -20.45 -7.43 2.24
CA ILE A 170 -19.59 -7.53 3.41
C ILE A 170 -19.73 -8.96 3.95
N ALA A 171 -18.75 -9.82 3.64
CA ALA A 171 -18.81 -11.23 3.99
C ALA A 171 -18.42 -11.50 5.44
N GLU A 172 -17.40 -10.79 5.92
CA GLU A 172 -16.88 -10.93 7.28
C GLU A 172 -16.47 -9.56 7.81
N GLU A 173 -16.75 -9.31 9.09
CA GLU A 173 -16.41 -8.07 9.78
C GLU A 173 -15.74 -8.45 11.11
N LEU A 174 -14.44 -8.69 11.07
CA LEU A 174 -13.65 -9.10 12.23
C LEU A 174 -13.10 -7.87 12.96
N SER A 175 -12.49 -8.09 14.13
CA SER A 175 -12.00 -7.00 14.97
C SER A 175 -10.85 -6.21 14.34
N LEU A 176 -10.03 -6.83 13.49
CA LEU A 176 -8.87 -6.19 12.87
C LEU A 176 -8.97 -6.07 11.35
N MET A 177 -9.90 -6.80 10.73
CA MET A 177 -10.01 -6.91 9.27
C MET A 177 -11.46 -7.08 8.85
N ARG A 178 -11.79 -6.69 7.62
CA ARG A 178 -13.05 -7.06 6.97
C ARG A 178 -12.79 -7.69 5.60
N LEU A 179 -13.71 -8.55 5.17
CA LEU A 179 -13.72 -9.15 3.84
C LEU A 179 -14.93 -8.64 3.06
N LEU A 180 -14.65 -8.04 1.92
CA LEU A 180 -15.62 -7.52 0.98
C LEU A 180 -15.57 -8.32 -0.32
N PHE A 181 -16.72 -8.52 -0.97
CA PHE A 181 -16.78 -9.01 -2.35
C PHE A 181 -17.40 -7.94 -3.24
N HIS A 182 -16.58 -7.42 -4.15
CA HIS A 182 -16.96 -6.43 -5.15
C HIS A 182 -17.42 -7.18 -6.41
N PRO A 183 -18.70 -7.09 -6.81
CA PRO A 183 -19.19 -7.80 -7.99
C PRO A 183 -18.54 -7.26 -9.27
N ILE A 184 -18.09 -8.17 -10.13
CA ILE A 184 -17.55 -7.90 -11.47
C ILE A 184 -18.38 -8.71 -12.47
N GLY A 185 -19.29 -8.05 -13.19
CA GLY A 185 -20.23 -8.74 -14.07
C GLY A 185 -21.28 -9.56 -13.29
N ARG A 186 -21.79 -10.65 -13.88
CA ARG A 186 -22.87 -11.46 -13.29
C ARG A 186 -22.37 -12.50 -12.28
N ASP A 187 -21.26 -13.19 -12.57
CA ASP A 187 -20.84 -14.40 -11.84
C ASP A 187 -19.39 -14.34 -11.32
N ALA A 188 -18.78 -13.15 -11.30
CA ALA A 188 -17.42 -12.96 -10.80
C ALA A 188 -17.37 -11.84 -9.76
N SER A 189 -16.39 -11.92 -8.87
CA SER A 189 -16.12 -10.87 -7.88
C SER A 189 -14.62 -10.69 -7.65
N VAL A 190 -14.27 -9.51 -7.15
CA VAL A 190 -12.97 -9.25 -6.53
C VAL A 190 -13.15 -9.28 -5.02
N ALA A 191 -12.38 -10.12 -4.35
CA ALA A 191 -12.34 -10.16 -2.90
C ALA A 191 -11.41 -9.07 -2.38
N THR A 192 -11.79 -8.35 -1.34
CA THR A 192 -10.92 -7.37 -0.69
C THR A 192 -10.78 -7.69 0.78
N VAL A 193 -9.55 -7.90 1.22
CA VAL A 193 -9.21 -7.96 2.65
C VAL A 193 -8.65 -6.61 3.03
N GLU A 194 -9.37 -5.89 3.88
CA GLU A 194 -8.98 -4.59 4.37
C GLU A 194 -8.63 -4.66 5.86
N PHE A 195 -7.42 -4.20 6.20
CA PHE A 195 -6.99 -4.00 7.58
C PHE A 195 -7.61 -2.72 8.15
N LYS A 196 -8.23 -2.82 9.33
CA LYS A 196 -9.01 -1.72 9.96
C LYS A 196 -8.19 -0.98 11.00
N ILE A 197 -8.33 0.35 11.08
CA ILE A 197 -7.71 1.15 12.16
C ILE A 197 -8.54 0.91 13.41
N ASN A 198 -7.92 0.43 14.48
CA ASN A 198 -8.63 0.20 15.73
C ASN A 198 -8.72 1.51 16.53
N ARG A 199 -9.64 2.40 16.15
CA ARG A 199 -9.89 3.68 16.82
C ARG A 199 -10.86 3.50 18.01
N PRO A 200 -10.63 4.17 19.15
CA PRO A 200 -11.67 4.33 20.15
C PRO A 200 -12.84 5.14 19.54
N LEU A 201 -14.08 4.67 19.76
CA LEU A 201 -15.32 5.28 19.22
C LEU A 201 -15.51 6.78 19.51
N VAL A 202 -14.77 7.33 20.48
CA VAL A 202 -14.90 8.71 20.97
C VAL A 202 -13.75 9.64 20.54
N SER A 203 -12.77 9.18 19.75
CA SER A 203 -11.60 9.98 19.37
C SER A 203 -11.34 9.94 17.86
N ASN A 204 -11.32 11.14 17.25
CA ASN A 204 -10.92 11.32 15.85
C ASN A 204 -9.40 11.40 15.65
N THR A 205 -8.61 11.44 16.75
CA THR A 205 -7.14 11.53 16.69
C THR A 205 -6.52 10.15 16.44
N LEU A 206 -5.71 10.03 15.39
CA LEU A 206 -4.90 8.84 15.11
C LEU A 206 -3.65 8.83 15.99
N ARG A 207 -3.60 7.91 16.97
CA ARG A 207 -2.38 7.62 17.73
C ARG A 207 -1.66 6.43 17.11
N ASN A 208 -0.36 6.30 17.37
CA ASN A 208 0.39 5.12 16.93
C ASN A 208 -0.24 3.82 17.44
N SER A 209 -0.87 3.83 18.62
CA SER A 209 -1.60 2.69 19.19
C SER A 209 -2.78 2.22 18.35
N ASP A 210 -3.31 3.07 17.47
CA ASP A 210 -4.56 2.84 16.75
C ASP A 210 -4.31 2.23 15.36
N LEU A 211 -3.02 2.17 14.92
CA LEU A 211 -2.61 1.59 13.63
C LEU A 211 -2.85 0.07 13.57
N HIS A 212 -2.81 -0.47 12.34
CA HIS A 212 -2.98 -1.89 11.98
C HIS A 212 -1.86 -2.83 12.44
N TRP A 213 -1.35 -2.67 13.66
CA TRP A 213 -0.37 -3.60 14.22
C TRP A 213 -0.91 -5.03 14.10
N PHE A 214 -0.05 -5.98 13.74
CA PHE A 214 -0.39 -7.38 14.00
C PHE A 214 -0.45 -7.55 15.52
N ARG A 215 -1.69 -7.64 16.02
CA ARG A 215 -2.06 -7.77 17.43
C ARG A 215 -2.97 -8.98 17.59
N GLY A 216 -2.89 -9.65 18.72
CA GLY A 216 -3.75 -10.78 19.07
C GLY A 216 -3.82 -11.79 17.93
N ASP A 217 -5.05 -12.07 17.50
CA ASP A 217 -5.35 -13.06 16.48
C ASP A 217 -5.23 -12.54 15.03
N ALA A 218 -4.55 -11.42 14.74
CA ALA A 218 -4.47 -10.84 13.39
C ALA A 218 -4.07 -11.86 12.31
N VAL A 219 -3.04 -12.67 12.59
CA VAL A 219 -2.58 -13.72 11.69
C VAL A 219 -3.67 -14.79 11.49
N LYS A 220 -4.36 -15.20 12.56
CA LYS A 220 -5.47 -16.17 12.49
C LYS A 220 -6.64 -15.60 11.70
N GLN A 221 -6.99 -14.32 11.88
CA GLN A 221 -8.03 -13.64 11.12
C GLN A 221 -7.68 -13.61 9.63
N LEU A 222 -6.45 -13.22 9.28
CA LEU A 222 -6.00 -13.21 7.90
C LEU A 222 -6.10 -14.61 7.26
N ARG A 223 -5.62 -15.64 7.97
CA ARG A 223 -5.74 -17.03 7.52
C ARG A 223 -7.19 -17.46 7.33
N PHE A 224 -8.05 -17.14 8.30
CA PHE A 224 -9.49 -17.42 8.21
C PHE A 224 -10.10 -16.76 6.97
N LEU A 225 -9.84 -15.47 6.73
CA LEU A 225 -10.39 -14.76 5.56
C LEU A 225 -9.91 -15.37 4.24
N PHE A 226 -8.66 -15.81 4.13
CA PHE A 226 -8.17 -16.51 2.94
C PHE A 226 -8.84 -17.88 2.75
N HIS A 227 -9.19 -18.60 3.82
CA HIS A 227 -10.02 -19.80 3.72
C HIS A 227 -11.45 -19.48 3.25
N ARG A 228 -12.05 -18.40 3.75
CA ARG A 228 -13.38 -17.93 3.30
C ARG A 228 -13.37 -17.53 1.83
N ILE A 229 -12.33 -16.84 1.36
CA ILE A 229 -12.15 -16.51 -0.07
C ILE A 229 -12.02 -17.79 -0.90
N ARG A 230 -11.30 -18.81 -0.42
CA ARG A 230 -11.15 -20.08 -1.14
C ARG A 230 -12.49 -20.83 -1.28
N GLU A 231 -13.37 -20.70 -0.30
CA GLU A 231 -14.73 -21.25 -0.33
C GLU A 231 -15.67 -20.45 -1.25
N GLU A 232 -15.35 -19.18 -1.50
CA GLU A 232 -16.10 -18.32 -2.40
C GLU A 232 -15.84 -18.67 -3.88
N GLY A 233 -16.79 -19.37 -4.51
CA GLY A 233 -16.68 -19.75 -5.93
C GLY A 233 -16.71 -18.58 -6.93
N SER A 234 -17.15 -17.38 -6.51
CA SER A 234 -17.25 -16.20 -7.39
C SER A 234 -15.96 -15.38 -7.45
N ALA A 235 -15.06 -15.48 -6.46
CA ALA A 235 -13.86 -14.66 -6.40
C ALA A 235 -12.87 -15.04 -7.53
N ARG A 236 -12.30 -14.01 -8.19
CA ARG A 236 -11.31 -14.19 -9.27
C ARG A 236 -9.96 -13.55 -8.96
N ALA A 237 -9.91 -12.58 -8.06
CA ALA A 237 -8.69 -11.98 -7.55
C ALA A 237 -8.92 -11.49 -6.11
N VAL A 238 -7.83 -11.30 -5.38
CA VAL A 238 -7.83 -10.72 -4.02
C VAL A 238 -7.07 -9.40 -4.03
N VAL A 239 -7.67 -8.34 -3.50
CA VAL A 239 -7.00 -7.07 -3.17
C VAL A 239 -6.70 -7.07 -1.67
N LEU A 240 -5.42 -6.90 -1.31
CA LEU A 240 -5.01 -6.62 0.06
C LEU A 240 -4.75 -5.13 0.22
N THR A 241 -5.36 -4.50 1.21
CA THR A 241 -5.21 -3.06 1.49
C THR A 241 -5.39 -2.77 2.98
N ALA A 242 -5.01 -1.58 3.42
CA ALA A 242 -5.27 -1.11 4.78
C ALA A 242 -6.09 0.19 4.76
N GLU A 243 -6.83 0.47 5.82
CA GLU A 243 -7.56 1.73 5.96
C GLU A 243 -6.58 2.91 6.20
N GLY A 244 -6.82 4.06 5.56
CA GLY A 244 -5.96 5.23 5.69
C GLY A 244 -4.64 5.11 4.90
N THR A 245 -3.68 6.00 5.16
CA THR A 245 -2.42 6.07 4.36
C THR A 245 -1.15 6.24 5.18
N ARG A 246 -1.24 6.11 6.50
CA ARG A 246 -0.08 6.27 7.39
C ARG A 246 0.73 4.98 7.47
N ALA A 247 0.05 3.86 7.66
CA ALA A 247 0.66 2.54 7.73
C ALA A 247 -0.22 1.56 6.96
N PHE A 248 0.41 0.64 6.24
CA PHE A 248 -0.27 -0.56 5.77
C PHE A 248 -0.34 -1.55 6.94
N VAL A 249 0.81 -2.08 7.36
CA VAL A 249 0.98 -2.86 8.59
C VAL A 249 2.35 -2.48 9.19
N PRO A 250 2.42 -1.77 10.33
CA PRO A 250 3.66 -1.26 10.88
C PRO A 250 4.50 -2.32 11.64
N GLY A 251 4.04 -3.57 11.66
CA GLY A 251 4.74 -4.71 12.24
C GLY A 251 3.93 -5.45 13.31
N GLN A 252 4.58 -6.43 13.94
CA GLN A 252 4.05 -7.12 15.11
C GLN A 252 4.09 -6.21 16.34
N ASN A 253 3.03 -6.25 17.15
CA ASN A 253 3.02 -5.52 18.41
C ASN A 253 4.06 -6.11 19.37
N SER A 254 5.17 -5.39 19.54
CA SER A 254 6.25 -5.81 20.42
C SER A 254 5.87 -5.87 21.90
N ASP A 255 4.87 -5.09 22.32
CA ASP A 255 4.38 -5.11 23.70
C ASP A 255 3.68 -6.42 24.03
N GLU A 256 3.03 -7.02 23.04
CA GLU A 256 2.39 -8.33 23.15
C GLU A 256 3.42 -9.44 23.16
N LEU A 257 4.42 -9.39 22.27
CA LEU A 257 5.52 -10.36 22.28
C LEU A 257 6.26 -10.40 23.62
N ALA A 258 6.43 -9.26 24.29
CA ALA A 258 7.21 -9.16 25.53
C ALA A 258 6.65 -9.96 26.72
N VAL A 259 5.37 -10.36 26.66
CA VAL A 259 4.68 -11.12 27.71
C VAL A 259 4.45 -12.60 27.37
N LEU A 260 4.85 -13.05 26.17
CA LEU A 260 4.70 -14.44 25.73
C LEU A 260 5.92 -15.29 26.13
N SER A 261 5.74 -16.62 26.21
CA SER A 261 6.84 -17.58 26.32
C SER A 261 7.54 -17.80 24.98
N ASP A 262 8.72 -18.42 25.02
CA ASP A 262 9.49 -18.80 23.82
C ASP A 262 8.65 -19.67 22.87
N GLU A 263 7.97 -20.68 23.41
CA GLU A 263 7.12 -21.60 22.67
C GLU A 263 5.96 -20.85 21.99
N GLN A 264 5.29 -19.95 22.72
CA GLN A 264 4.19 -19.15 22.16
C GLN A 264 4.65 -18.21 21.05
N ILE A 265 5.84 -17.61 21.18
CA ILE A 265 6.42 -16.74 20.15
C ILE A 265 6.82 -17.56 18.92
N THR A 266 7.40 -18.74 19.12
CA THR A 266 7.75 -19.68 18.04
C THR A 266 6.49 -20.15 17.29
N GLU A 267 5.44 -20.54 18.00
CA GLU A 267 4.16 -20.94 17.42
C GLU A 267 3.49 -19.81 16.63
N LEU A 268 3.55 -18.57 17.14
CA LEU A 268 3.06 -17.39 16.42
C LEU A 268 3.82 -17.18 15.11
N ALA A 269 5.16 -17.28 15.14
CA ALA A 269 5.98 -17.15 13.95
C ALA A 269 5.69 -18.25 12.92
N ALA A 270 5.59 -19.50 13.35
CA ALA A 270 5.22 -20.62 12.48
C ALA A 270 3.84 -20.42 11.83
N LEU A 271 2.83 -20.03 12.61
CA LEU A 271 1.50 -19.73 12.10
C LEU A 271 1.51 -18.57 11.10
N ALA A 272 2.30 -17.53 11.36
CA ALA A 272 2.46 -16.40 10.46
C ALA A 272 3.12 -16.83 9.14
N GLN A 273 4.19 -17.61 9.21
CA GLN A 273 4.85 -18.17 8.03
C GLN A 273 3.90 -19.04 7.21
N GLU A 274 3.12 -19.93 7.83
CA GLU A 274 2.10 -20.72 7.14
C GLU A 274 1.05 -19.83 6.46
N THR A 275 0.63 -18.75 7.13
CA THR A 275 -0.34 -17.81 6.60
C THR A 275 0.24 -17.06 5.41
N MET A 276 1.50 -16.62 5.47
CA MET A 276 2.19 -16.01 4.33
C MET A 276 2.32 -17.00 3.17
N SER A 277 2.66 -18.27 3.45
CA SER A 277 2.76 -19.33 2.44
C SER A 277 1.39 -19.66 1.81
N LEU A 278 0.29 -19.59 2.58
CA LEU A 278 -1.07 -19.71 2.06
C LEU A 278 -1.40 -18.61 1.06
N ILE A 279 -1.00 -17.37 1.35
CA ILE A 279 -1.21 -16.21 0.47
C ILE A 279 -0.33 -16.33 -0.79
N GLU A 280 0.92 -16.73 -0.62
CA GLU A 280 1.93 -16.87 -1.66
C GLU A 280 1.66 -18.02 -2.65
N GLY A 281 0.98 -19.08 -2.19
CA GLY A 281 0.53 -20.21 -3.00
C GLY A 281 -0.96 -20.17 -3.36
N PHE A 282 -1.60 -19.00 -3.25
CA PHE A 282 -3.04 -18.90 -3.41
C PHE A 282 -3.48 -19.11 -4.87
N ARG A 283 -4.61 -19.80 -5.09
CA ARG A 283 -5.03 -20.24 -6.43
C ARG A 283 -5.54 -19.13 -7.35
N ILE A 284 -5.90 -17.98 -6.79
CA ILE A 284 -6.28 -16.78 -7.54
C ILE A 284 -5.30 -15.65 -7.20
N PRO A 285 -5.06 -14.69 -8.12
CA PRO A 285 -4.04 -13.68 -7.89
C PRO A 285 -4.32 -12.77 -6.70
N VAL A 286 -3.30 -12.53 -5.88
CA VAL A 286 -3.31 -11.60 -4.75
C VAL A 286 -2.53 -10.35 -5.14
N VAL A 287 -3.24 -9.24 -5.33
CA VAL A 287 -2.67 -7.92 -5.57
C VAL A 287 -2.70 -7.12 -4.26
N LEU A 288 -1.57 -6.58 -3.86
CA LEU A 288 -1.44 -5.76 -2.66
C LEU A 288 -1.31 -4.29 -3.04
N ASN A 289 -2.21 -3.47 -2.50
CA ASN A 289 -2.08 -2.02 -2.51
C ASN A 289 -1.24 -1.59 -1.31
N LEU A 290 -0.01 -1.16 -1.57
CA LEU A 290 0.85 -0.60 -0.54
C LEU A 290 0.58 0.90 -0.42
N ASN A 291 -0.30 1.26 0.52
CA ASN A 291 -0.77 2.61 0.77
C ASN A 291 -0.14 3.31 1.98
N GLY A 292 0.75 2.64 2.71
CA GLY A 292 1.43 3.21 3.88
C GLY A 292 2.67 2.41 4.29
N LEU A 293 3.28 2.81 5.41
CA LEU A 293 4.43 2.10 6.02
C LEU A 293 4.14 0.59 6.19
N ALA A 294 5.04 -0.25 5.71
CA ALA A 294 5.01 -1.71 5.89
C ALA A 294 6.32 -2.16 6.53
N LEU A 295 6.32 -2.37 7.85
CA LEU A 295 7.53 -2.71 8.59
C LEU A 295 7.39 -4.08 9.25
N GLY A 296 8.49 -4.81 9.34
CA GLY A 296 8.56 -6.14 9.93
C GLY A 296 7.56 -7.10 9.32
N GLY A 297 6.70 -7.72 10.14
CA GLY A 297 5.57 -8.52 9.70
C GLY A 297 4.73 -7.91 8.55
N GLY A 298 4.59 -6.60 8.49
CA GLY A 298 3.93 -5.94 7.36
C GLY A 298 4.71 -6.03 6.05
N ALA A 299 6.03 -5.86 6.10
CA ALA A 299 6.91 -6.08 4.94
C ALA A 299 6.97 -7.56 4.54
N GLU A 300 6.84 -8.47 5.51
CA GLU A 300 6.76 -9.92 5.27
C GLU A 300 5.44 -10.29 4.57
N LEU A 301 4.33 -9.64 4.94
CA LEU A 301 3.06 -9.73 4.20
C LEU A 301 3.16 -9.16 2.78
N VAL A 302 3.80 -8.00 2.61
CA VAL A 302 4.06 -7.44 1.27
C VAL A 302 4.84 -8.46 0.42
N SER A 303 5.84 -9.10 1.03
CA SER A 303 6.64 -10.11 0.36
C SER A 303 5.80 -11.30 -0.08
N ALA A 304 4.76 -11.70 0.66
CA ALA A 304 3.90 -12.84 0.32
C ALA A 304 2.97 -12.62 -0.90
N ALA A 305 2.67 -11.37 -1.26
CA ALA A 305 1.76 -11.06 -2.37
C ALA A 305 2.30 -11.48 -3.75
N HIS A 306 1.41 -11.76 -4.70
CA HIS A 306 1.78 -12.09 -6.08
C HIS A 306 2.17 -10.84 -6.87
N TYR A 307 1.47 -9.73 -6.62
CA TYR A 307 1.71 -8.44 -7.28
C TYR A 307 1.57 -7.30 -6.27
N VAL A 308 2.48 -6.34 -6.30
CA VAL A 308 2.47 -5.20 -5.37
C VAL A 308 2.43 -3.89 -6.16
N VAL A 309 1.41 -3.08 -5.88
CA VAL A 309 1.25 -1.74 -6.45
C VAL A 309 1.49 -0.72 -5.34
N ALA A 310 2.33 0.27 -5.60
CA ALA A 310 2.56 1.36 -4.67
C ALA A 310 2.53 2.71 -5.38
N SER A 311 2.09 3.74 -4.65
CA SER A 311 2.21 5.12 -5.12
C SER A 311 3.64 5.62 -4.90
N ARG A 312 4.21 6.36 -5.85
CA ARG A 312 5.52 7.04 -5.69
C ARG A 312 5.36 8.31 -4.85
N VAL A 313 5.08 8.13 -3.57
CA VAL A 313 4.99 9.20 -2.58
C VAL A 313 6.07 8.99 -1.51
N GLU A 314 6.70 10.08 -1.06
CA GLU A 314 7.88 10.03 -0.18
C GLU A 314 7.63 9.39 1.20
N ARG A 315 6.38 9.10 1.57
CA ARG A 315 6.00 8.66 2.92
C ARG A 315 5.82 7.14 3.07
N ILE A 316 6.01 6.38 1.99
CA ILE A 316 5.89 4.92 2.04
C ILE A 316 7.30 4.32 2.14
N TYR A 317 7.50 3.55 3.19
CA TYR A 317 8.74 2.84 3.48
C TYR A 317 8.44 1.40 3.84
N LEU A 318 9.36 0.52 3.45
CA LEU A 318 9.30 -0.89 3.80
C LEU A 318 10.59 -1.32 4.48
N GLY A 319 10.57 -2.36 5.30
CA GLY A 319 11.82 -2.90 5.83
C GLY A 319 11.64 -3.80 7.04
N GLN A 320 12.77 -4.27 7.55
CA GLN A 320 12.86 -5.28 8.61
C GLN A 320 13.56 -4.69 9.85
N PRO A 321 12.87 -3.88 10.68
CA PRO A 321 13.49 -3.18 11.80
C PRO A 321 13.69 -4.06 13.06
N GLU A 322 13.40 -5.36 13.03
CA GLU A 322 13.39 -6.27 14.19
C GLU A 322 14.72 -6.29 14.95
N THR A 323 15.84 -6.24 14.23
CA THR A 323 17.18 -6.18 14.82
C THR A 323 17.37 -4.96 15.72
N TYR A 324 16.58 -3.90 15.52
CA TYR A 324 16.57 -2.72 16.36
C TYR A 324 16.04 -2.98 17.77
N ILE A 325 15.11 -3.91 17.91
CA ILE A 325 14.53 -4.32 19.19
C ILE A 325 15.13 -5.63 19.71
N ASN A 326 16.29 -6.04 19.19
CA ASN A 326 16.97 -7.28 19.55
C ASN A 326 16.13 -8.53 19.24
N LEU A 327 15.52 -8.52 18.06
CA LEU A 327 14.74 -9.60 17.47
C LEU A 327 15.27 -9.86 16.04
N ILE A 328 14.79 -10.90 15.37
CA ILE A 328 15.01 -11.11 13.93
C ILE A 328 13.66 -11.03 13.19
N PRO A 329 13.61 -10.88 11.86
CA PRO A 329 12.39 -11.16 11.10
C PRO A 329 11.97 -12.61 11.33
N GLY A 330 10.68 -12.85 11.53
CA GLY A 330 10.16 -14.15 11.94
C GLY A 330 9.02 -14.71 11.09
N PHE A 331 8.38 -13.89 10.25
CA PHE A 331 7.25 -14.32 9.41
C PHE A 331 7.68 -14.67 7.97
N GLY A 332 8.96 -14.97 7.79
CA GLY A 332 9.62 -15.36 6.54
C GLY A 332 10.58 -14.31 6.01
N GLY A 333 10.95 -13.28 6.76
CA GLY A 333 11.76 -12.17 6.30
C GLY A 333 13.21 -12.54 6.01
N THR A 334 13.80 -13.50 6.73
CA THR A 334 15.15 -14.00 6.41
C THR A 334 15.13 -15.01 5.25
N GLN A 335 13.95 -15.56 4.96
CA GLN A 335 13.71 -16.53 3.89
C GLN A 335 13.23 -15.87 2.58
N ARG A 336 11.96 -15.46 2.55
CA ARG A 336 11.19 -14.98 1.39
C ARG A 336 11.72 -13.65 0.84
N LEU A 337 11.99 -12.67 1.70
CA LEU A 337 12.49 -11.37 1.24
C LEU A 337 13.85 -11.53 0.54
N VAL A 338 14.73 -12.35 1.12
CA VAL A 338 16.06 -12.62 0.55
C VAL A 338 15.95 -13.25 -0.83
N ARG A 339 15.14 -14.30 -0.98
CA ARG A 339 14.91 -14.96 -2.27
C ARG A 339 14.31 -14.01 -3.30
N LEU A 340 13.29 -13.25 -2.92
CA LEU A 340 12.64 -12.29 -3.82
C LEU A 340 13.60 -11.21 -4.32
N LEU A 341 14.35 -10.57 -3.42
CA LEU A 341 15.26 -9.50 -3.79
C LEU A 341 16.43 -10.05 -4.62
N ALA A 342 16.91 -11.26 -4.31
CA ALA A 342 17.91 -11.92 -5.15
C ALA A 342 17.37 -12.22 -6.56
N GLU A 343 16.17 -12.77 -6.70
CA GLU A 343 15.66 -13.22 -8.00
C GLU A 343 15.04 -12.09 -8.85
N LYS A 344 14.44 -11.07 -8.22
CA LYS A 344 13.66 -10.02 -8.91
C LYS A 344 14.38 -8.69 -9.03
N SER A 345 15.58 -8.55 -8.48
CA SER A 345 16.31 -7.29 -8.50
C SER A 345 16.64 -6.87 -9.94
N ARG A 346 16.18 -5.68 -10.32
CA ARG A 346 16.49 -5.02 -11.60
C ARG A 346 17.91 -4.46 -11.64
N LEU A 347 18.65 -4.59 -10.53
CA LEU A 347 20.06 -4.25 -10.38
C LEU A 347 20.97 -5.49 -10.36
N GLY A 348 20.42 -6.67 -10.64
CA GLY A 348 21.12 -7.96 -10.65
C GLY A 348 21.01 -8.70 -9.32
N ARG A 349 21.19 -10.03 -9.38
CA ARG A 349 20.95 -10.93 -8.25
C ARG A 349 21.84 -10.67 -7.07
N ARG A 350 23.15 -10.59 -7.30
CA ARG A 350 24.13 -10.32 -6.26
C ARG A 350 23.80 -9.04 -5.50
N ARG A 351 23.42 -7.98 -6.22
CA ARG A 351 23.11 -6.71 -5.58
C ARG A 351 21.80 -6.77 -4.79
N GLY A 352 20.79 -7.45 -5.32
CA GLY A 352 19.53 -7.70 -4.62
C GLY A 352 19.71 -8.49 -3.33
N LEU A 353 20.47 -9.59 -3.38
CA LEU A 353 20.83 -10.40 -2.21
C LEU A 353 21.52 -9.54 -1.14
N LEU A 354 22.57 -8.81 -1.53
CA LEU A 354 23.31 -7.94 -0.63
C LEU A 354 22.43 -6.82 -0.03
N PHE A 355 21.48 -6.30 -0.79
CA PHE A 355 20.51 -5.30 -0.32
C PHE A 355 19.51 -5.88 0.69
N ALA A 356 19.08 -7.14 0.52
CA ALA A 356 18.25 -7.84 1.48
C ALA A 356 18.99 -8.02 2.82
N VAL A 357 20.24 -8.51 2.77
CA VAL A 357 21.10 -8.66 3.95
C VAL A 357 21.32 -7.33 4.66
N ASP A 358 21.66 -6.28 3.91
CA ASP A 358 21.80 -4.92 4.42
C ASP A 358 20.53 -4.44 5.14
N THR A 359 19.36 -4.66 4.54
CA THR A 359 18.07 -4.24 5.11
C THR A 359 17.78 -4.93 6.44
N ILE A 360 18.02 -6.24 6.52
CA ILE A 360 17.75 -7.05 7.72
C ILE A 360 18.75 -6.70 8.84
N LEU A 361 20.07 -6.74 8.55
CA LEU A 361 21.09 -6.58 9.58
C LEU A 361 21.18 -5.15 10.14
N THR A 362 20.84 -4.15 9.33
CA THR A 362 20.87 -2.74 9.77
C THR A 362 19.54 -2.26 10.35
N GLY A 363 18.44 -2.96 10.03
CA GLY A 363 17.08 -2.55 10.36
C GLY A 363 16.69 -1.19 9.74
N GLN A 364 17.37 -0.78 8.66
CA GLN A 364 17.08 0.46 7.95
C GLN A 364 16.02 0.21 6.86
N PRO A 365 14.93 0.98 6.83
CA PRO A 365 13.92 0.81 5.80
C PRO A 365 14.43 1.21 4.41
N MET A 366 13.82 0.62 3.38
CA MET A 366 13.96 0.99 1.99
C MET A 366 12.83 1.93 1.55
N SER A 367 13.14 2.83 0.61
CA SER A 367 12.11 3.64 -0.06
C SER A 367 11.30 2.81 -1.06
N VAL A 368 10.17 3.35 -1.54
CA VAL A 368 9.40 2.72 -2.63
C VAL A 368 10.20 2.55 -3.92
N GLU A 369 11.11 3.48 -4.23
CA GLU A 369 11.94 3.38 -5.42
C GLU A 369 12.98 2.28 -5.29
N GLU A 370 13.60 2.14 -4.11
CA GLU A 370 14.52 1.04 -3.81
C GLU A 370 13.79 -0.31 -3.83
N ALA A 371 12.62 -0.39 -3.20
CA ALA A 371 11.79 -1.60 -3.20
C ALA A 371 11.34 -1.98 -4.62
N TYR A 372 11.03 -1.00 -5.47
CA TYR A 372 10.79 -1.24 -6.89
C TYR A 372 12.07 -1.70 -7.60
N ALA A 373 13.19 -0.99 -7.47
CA ALA A 373 14.44 -1.37 -8.13
C ALA A 373 14.89 -2.80 -7.77
N HIS A 374 14.63 -3.26 -6.55
CA HIS A 374 14.94 -4.62 -6.10
C HIS A 374 13.80 -5.64 -6.30
N GLY A 375 12.70 -5.26 -6.94
CA GLY A 375 11.67 -6.21 -7.37
C GLY A 375 10.63 -6.60 -6.33
N LEU A 376 10.65 -6.00 -5.14
CA LEU A 376 9.63 -6.17 -4.11
C LEU A 376 8.32 -5.47 -4.49
N ILE A 377 8.41 -4.29 -5.11
CA ILE A 377 7.27 -3.61 -5.74
C ILE A 377 7.22 -3.96 -7.23
N SER A 378 6.04 -4.37 -7.68
CA SER A 378 5.82 -4.79 -9.07
C SER A 378 5.52 -3.61 -9.98
N GLU A 379 4.73 -2.63 -9.51
CA GLU A 379 4.34 -1.44 -10.26
C GLU A 379 4.32 -0.20 -9.36
N LEU A 380 4.93 0.88 -9.83
CA LEU A 380 4.77 2.22 -9.27
C LEU A 380 3.76 3.02 -10.09
N VAL A 381 2.87 3.71 -9.38
CA VAL A 381 1.95 4.71 -9.96
C VAL A 381 2.20 6.09 -9.37
N PRO A 382 1.88 7.19 -10.08
CA PRO A 382 2.07 8.54 -9.53
C PRO A 382 1.29 8.78 -8.23
N ALA A 383 0.07 8.25 -8.18
CA ALA A 383 -0.83 8.30 -7.02
C ALA A 383 -1.90 7.21 -7.15
N ASN A 384 -2.66 6.99 -6.06
CA ASN A 384 -3.86 6.18 -6.05
C ASN A 384 -3.63 4.71 -6.47
N SER A 385 -2.69 4.06 -5.79
CA SER A 385 -2.35 2.64 -5.98
C SER A 385 -3.53 1.69 -5.73
N LEU A 386 -4.51 2.09 -4.91
CA LEU A 386 -5.74 1.31 -4.68
C LEU A 386 -6.55 1.16 -5.97
N SER A 387 -6.82 2.25 -6.70
CA SER A 387 -7.46 2.19 -8.02
C SER A 387 -6.79 1.22 -8.95
N ARG A 388 -5.46 1.27 -8.96
CA ARG A 388 -4.67 0.47 -9.87
C ARG A 388 -4.75 -1.01 -9.50
N ALA A 389 -4.66 -1.34 -8.21
CA ALA A 389 -4.85 -2.70 -7.72
C ALA A 389 -6.23 -3.26 -8.10
N TYR A 390 -7.30 -2.50 -7.86
CA TYR A 390 -8.65 -2.92 -8.24
C TYR A 390 -8.85 -3.05 -9.75
N ARG A 391 -8.28 -2.14 -10.54
CA ARG A 391 -8.34 -2.25 -12.01
C ARG A 391 -7.64 -3.52 -12.50
N LEU A 392 -6.44 -3.81 -11.99
CA LEU A 392 -5.74 -5.05 -12.31
C LEU A 392 -6.58 -6.29 -11.92
N ALA A 393 -7.21 -6.26 -10.75
CA ALA A 393 -8.06 -7.34 -10.27
C ALA A 393 -9.33 -7.52 -11.13
N ALA A 394 -9.99 -6.43 -11.51
CA ALA A 394 -11.17 -6.43 -12.36
C ALA A 394 -10.85 -6.88 -13.79
N ASP A 395 -9.78 -6.37 -14.39
CA ASP A 395 -9.33 -6.76 -15.73
C ASP A 395 -8.97 -8.26 -15.77
N HIS A 396 -8.33 -8.76 -14.70
CA HIS A 396 -8.09 -10.19 -14.55
C HIS A 396 -9.40 -10.99 -14.43
N ALA A 397 -10.33 -10.54 -13.60
CA ALA A 397 -11.63 -11.20 -13.41
C ALA A 397 -12.47 -11.24 -14.70
N LEU A 398 -12.35 -10.23 -15.56
CA LEU A 398 -12.99 -10.16 -16.86
C LEU A 398 -12.22 -10.87 -17.98
N GLY A 399 -11.00 -11.34 -17.72
CA GLY A 399 -10.14 -11.99 -18.71
C GLY A 399 -9.54 -11.03 -19.76
N THR A 400 -9.53 -9.72 -19.49
CA THR A 400 -9.02 -8.69 -20.41
C THR A 400 -7.54 -8.34 -20.20
N ASP A 401 -6.97 -8.76 -19.06
CA ASP A 401 -5.54 -8.63 -18.76
C ASP A 401 -5.02 -9.82 -17.95
N ASP A 402 -3.88 -10.36 -18.34
CA ASP A 402 -3.28 -11.54 -17.72
C ASP A 402 -2.06 -11.21 -16.83
N THR A 403 -1.78 -9.93 -16.56
CA THR A 403 -0.64 -9.48 -15.74
C THR A 403 -0.65 -10.17 -14.38
N LEU A 404 -1.81 -10.19 -13.70
CA LEU A 404 -1.93 -10.80 -12.38
C LEU A 404 -1.79 -12.33 -12.42
N ARG A 405 -2.35 -12.98 -13.44
CA ARG A 405 -2.21 -14.43 -13.65
C ARG A 405 -0.74 -14.81 -13.85
N ARG A 406 -0.03 -14.10 -14.73
CA ARG A 406 1.41 -14.32 -14.99
C ARG A 406 2.26 -14.09 -13.74
N ALA A 407 1.95 -13.05 -12.96
CA ALA A 407 2.66 -12.76 -11.71
C ALA A 407 2.47 -13.89 -10.67
N MET A 408 1.25 -14.40 -10.53
CA MET A 408 0.94 -15.55 -9.67
C MET A 408 1.65 -16.83 -10.14
N GLU A 409 1.56 -17.16 -11.43
CA GLU A 409 2.22 -18.35 -11.99
C GLU A 409 3.75 -18.31 -11.86
N GLU A 410 4.36 -17.14 -12.09
CA GLU A 410 5.80 -16.94 -11.84
C GLU A 410 6.11 -17.09 -10.35
N ARG A 411 5.25 -16.56 -9.47
CA ARG A 411 5.44 -16.72 -8.02
C ARG A 411 5.42 -18.18 -7.60
N HIS A 412 4.44 -18.97 -8.06
CA HIS A 412 4.37 -20.40 -7.77
C HIS A 412 5.61 -21.15 -8.28
N ARG A 413 6.08 -20.82 -9.50
CA ARG A 413 7.32 -21.38 -10.04
C ARG A 413 8.56 -20.97 -9.25
N ALA A 414 8.62 -19.75 -8.73
CA ALA A 414 9.72 -19.29 -7.90
C ALA A 414 9.76 -20.04 -6.57
N VAL A 415 8.63 -20.14 -5.87
CA VAL A 415 8.53 -20.84 -4.57
C VAL A 415 8.97 -22.30 -4.69
N ALA A 416 8.56 -22.99 -5.76
CA ALA A 416 8.99 -24.37 -6.00
C ALA A 416 10.52 -24.50 -6.17
N ARG A 417 11.23 -23.44 -6.58
CA ARG A 417 12.70 -23.43 -6.69
C ARG A 417 13.39 -23.04 -5.39
N TRP A 418 12.68 -22.47 -4.42
CA TRP A 418 13.30 -21.96 -3.20
C TRP A 418 13.70 -23.06 -2.21
N GLU A 419 13.25 -24.29 -2.44
CA GLU A 419 13.75 -25.49 -1.75
C GLU A 419 15.21 -25.82 -2.15
N GLU A 420 15.68 -25.30 -3.28
CA GLU A 420 17.02 -25.53 -3.79
C GLU A 420 17.99 -24.37 -3.47
N PRO A 421 19.31 -24.64 -3.44
CA PRO A 421 20.33 -23.60 -3.29
C PRO A 421 20.18 -22.50 -4.35
N LEU A 422 20.42 -21.25 -3.95
CA LEU A 422 20.46 -20.14 -4.88
C LEU A 422 21.69 -20.30 -5.79
N THR A 423 21.53 -20.08 -7.09
CA THR A 423 22.64 -20.15 -8.05
C THR A 423 23.26 -18.78 -8.32
N ASP A 424 24.47 -18.78 -8.86
CA ASP A 424 25.09 -17.60 -9.46
C ASP A 424 24.59 -17.41 -10.91
N GLU A 425 24.34 -16.17 -11.32
CA GLU A 425 23.74 -15.87 -12.64
C GLU A 425 24.68 -16.15 -13.81
N GLU A 426 25.99 -15.99 -13.60
CA GLU A 426 26.99 -16.13 -14.66
C GLU A 426 27.42 -17.58 -14.83
N THR A 427 27.61 -18.29 -13.72
CA THR A 427 28.17 -19.65 -13.71
C THR A 427 27.10 -20.74 -13.63
N GLY A 428 25.88 -20.41 -13.20
CA GLY A 428 24.80 -21.37 -12.96
C GLY A 428 25.05 -22.34 -11.79
N ARG A 429 26.17 -22.20 -11.07
CA ARG A 429 26.54 -23.03 -9.93
C ARG A 429 25.90 -22.51 -8.64
N PRO A 430 25.77 -23.33 -7.58
CA PRO A 430 25.38 -22.84 -6.27
C PRO A 430 26.25 -21.66 -5.82
N LEU A 431 25.61 -20.66 -5.23
CA LEU A 431 26.25 -19.44 -4.75
C LEU A 431 27.21 -19.76 -3.60
N ASP A 432 28.45 -19.28 -3.69
CA ASP A 432 29.43 -19.45 -2.62
C ASP A 432 29.05 -18.57 -1.40
N PRO A 433 28.90 -19.14 -0.19
CA PRO A 433 28.51 -18.38 1.00
C PRO A 433 29.50 -17.28 1.39
N SER A 434 30.76 -17.33 0.93
CA SER A 434 31.76 -16.28 1.13
C SER A 434 31.31 -14.92 0.59
N ILE A 435 30.38 -14.87 -0.38
CA ILE A 435 29.80 -13.61 -0.86
C ILE A 435 29.07 -12.82 0.24
N LEU A 436 28.62 -13.50 1.29
CA LEU A 436 28.01 -12.90 2.47
C LEU A 436 28.98 -12.89 3.65
N ALA A 437 29.62 -14.03 3.94
CA ALA A 437 30.48 -14.18 5.11
C ALA A 437 31.75 -13.32 5.04
N GLU A 438 32.32 -13.17 3.84
CA GLU A 438 33.55 -12.40 3.64
C GLU A 438 33.32 -10.92 3.30
N ASP A 439 32.07 -10.51 3.09
CA ASP A 439 31.73 -9.12 2.74
C ASP A 439 32.08 -8.12 3.86
N ASP A 440 32.79 -7.06 3.48
CA ASP A 440 33.28 -6.05 4.41
C ASP A 440 32.17 -5.31 5.18
N HIS A 441 31.01 -5.10 4.56
CA HIS A 441 29.89 -4.42 5.22
C HIS A 441 29.22 -5.35 6.22
N VAL A 442 29.00 -6.62 5.87
CA VAL A 442 28.49 -7.64 6.80
C VAL A 442 29.40 -7.75 8.03
N LYS A 443 30.71 -7.90 7.81
CA LYS A 443 31.71 -7.90 8.89
C LYS A 443 31.67 -6.63 9.74
N ARG A 444 31.47 -5.44 9.13
CA ARG A 444 31.30 -4.17 9.85
C ARG A 444 30.04 -4.16 10.71
N TYR A 445 28.92 -4.67 10.21
CA TYR A 445 27.68 -4.72 10.98
C TYR A 445 27.82 -5.62 12.20
N LEU A 446 28.46 -6.78 12.04
CA LEU A 446 28.75 -7.70 13.16
C LEU A 446 29.66 -7.04 14.21
N ARG A 447 30.77 -6.41 13.80
CA ARG A 447 31.64 -5.66 14.74
C ARG A 447 30.90 -4.53 15.44
N HIS A 448 30.07 -3.76 14.73
CA HIS A 448 29.24 -2.73 15.35
C HIS A 448 28.31 -3.32 16.42
N ALA A 449 27.69 -4.46 16.13
CA ALA A 449 26.81 -5.15 17.06
C ALA A 449 27.52 -5.63 18.34
N GLU A 450 28.81 -5.96 18.25
CA GLU A 450 29.66 -6.29 19.39
C GLU A 450 30.02 -5.07 20.25
N THR A 451 30.11 -3.88 19.63
CA THR A 451 30.34 -2.62 20.36
C THR A 451 29.07 -2.04 21.00
N VAL A 452 27.88 -2.49 20.58
CA VAL A 452 26.60 -1.90 20.98
C VAL A 452 25.65 -2.96 21.55
N GLY A 453 25.77 -3.19 22.85
CA GLY A 453 24.92 -4.14 23.58
C GLY A 453 25.15 -5.58 23.13
N LYS A 454 24.14 -6.43 23.28
CA LYS A 454 24.19 -7.86 22.90
C LYS A 454 23.46 -8.16 21.58
N ARG A 455 23.38 -7.18 20.67
CA ARG A 455 22.75 -7.34 19.35
C ARG A 455 23.50 -8.30 18.44
N GLY A 456 24.77 -8.59 18.73
CA GLY A 456 25.59 -9.53 17.96
C GLY A 456 24.97 -10.92 17.84
N THR A 457 24.24 -11.39 18.85
CA THR A 457 23.58 -12.71 18.80
C THR A 457 22.47 -12.74 17.74
N VAL A 458 21.54 -11.77 17.75
CA VAL A 458 20.43 -11.77 16.79
C VAL A 458 20.88 -11.46 15.36
N LEU A 459 21.94 -10.65 15.18
CA LEU A 459 22.53 -10.44 13.86
C LEU A 459 23.20 -11.71 13.33
N ARG A 460 23.83 -12.51 14.20
CA ARG A 460 24.37 -13.83 13.83
C ARG A 460 23.27 -14.82 13.48
N TYR A 461 22.16 -14.87 14.22
CA TYR A 461 21.00 -15.68 13.87
C TYR A 461 20.46 -15.32 12.48
N ALA A 462 20.24 -14.02 12.24
CA ALA A 462 19.76 -13.56 10.94
C ALA A 462 20.74 -13.91 9.81
N LEU A 463 22.04 -13.68 10.00
CA LEU A 463 23.04 -13.99 8.96
C LEU A 463 23.14 -15.49 8.68
N ASP A 464 23.14 -16.33 9.72
CA ASP A 464 23.20 -17.79 9.59
C ASP A 464 21.97 -18.32 8.83
N LEU A 465 20.76 -17.87 9.20
CA LEU A 465 19.53 -18.20 8.48
C LEU A 465 19.57 -17.78 7.01
N ILE A 466 20.14 -16.62 6.70
CA ILE A 466 20.30 -16.14 5.33
C ILE A 466 21.32 -16.99 4.56
N VAL A 467 22.44 -17.36 5.19
CA VAL A 467 23.46 -18.21 4.58
C VAL A 467 22.86 -19.57 4.24
N ARG A 468 22.22 -20.24 5.22
CA ARG A 468 21.55 -21.53 4.98
C ARG A 468 20.45 -21.41 3.94
N ASN A 469 19.66 -20.33 3.99
CA ASN A 469 18.68 -20.04 2.94
C ASN A 469 19.34 -20.09 1.56
N VAL A 470 20.44 -19.37 1.33
CA VAL A 470 21.06 -19.33 -0.02
C VAL A 470 21.82 -20.60 -0.38
N THR A 471 22.36 -21.36 0.58
CA THR A 471 23.19 -22.55 0.30
C THR A 471 22.44 -23.87 0.33
N GLU A 472 21.31 -23.94 1.05
CA GLU A 472 20.60 -25.19 1.34
C GLU A 472 19.12 -25.15 0.96
N GLY A 473 18.52 -23.98 0.74
CA GLY A 473 17.07 -23.85 0.58
C GLY A 473 16.41 -23.13 1.75
N VAL A 474 15.15 -22.73 1.58
CA VAL A 474 14.40 -21.99 2.63
C VAL A 474 14.25 -22.78 3.93
N GLN A 475 14.50 -22.10 5.06
CA GLN A 475 14.51 -22.67 6.42
C GLN A 475 13.46 -21.98 7.33
N TYR A 476 12.17 -22.07 6.99
CA TYR A 476 11.10 -21.40 7.76
C TYR A 476 11.04 -21.85 9.23
N GLY A 477 11.14 -23.16 9.49
CA GLY A 477 11.10 -23.71 10.85
C GLY A 477 12.25 -23.22 11.74
N GLU A 478 13.47 -23.13 11.21
CA GLU A 478 14.60 -22.57 11.96
C GLU A 478 14.44 -21.06 12.20
N GLU A 479 13.91 -20.31 11.22
CA GLU A 479 13.60 -18.89 11.41
C GLU A 479 12.61 -18.70 12.56
N ALA A 480 11.53 -19.48 12.61
CA ALA A 480 10.53 -19.42 13.68
C ALA A 480 11.16 -19.74 15.06
N TYR A 481 12.02 -20.76 15.11
CA TYR A 481 12.75 -21.13 16.33
C TYR A 481 13.65 -20.00 16.85
N TYR A 482 14.51 -19.43 15.99
CA TYR A 482 15.39 -18.33 16.41
C TYR A 482 14.63 -17.04 16.73
N PHE A 483 13.47 -16.82 16.10
CA PHE A 483 12.57 -15.73 16.46
C PHE A 483 12.03 -15.88 17.89
N GLY A 484 11.59 -17.10 18.25
CA GLY A 484 11.21 -17.46 19.63
C GLY A 484 12.31 -17.20 20.64
N GLN A 485 13.50 -17.77 20.40
CA GLN A 485 14.67 -17.62 21.27
C GLN A 485 15.02 -16.14 21.50
N ALA A 486 15.03 -15.35 20.43
CA ALA A 486 15.31 -13.92 20.51
C ALA A 486 14.20 -13.17 21.27
N GLY A 487 12.92 -13.46 20.99
CA GLY A 487 11.76 -12.83 21.63
C GLY A 487 11.60 -13.17 23.11
N ALA A 488 12.08 -14.33 23.56
CA ALA A 488 12.07 -14.71 24.96
C ALA A 488 13.25 -14.13 25.78
N SER A 489 14.24 -13.54 25.12
CA SER A 489 15.47 -13.05 25.76
C SER A 489 15.24 -11.85 26.68
N SER A 490 16.11 -11.69 27.69
CA SER A 490 16.09 -10.52 28.57
C SER A 490 16.43 -9.24 27.80
N GLU A 491 17.30 -9.36 26.81
CA GLU A 491 17.80 -8.30 25.95
C GLU A 491 16.70 -7.74 25.03
N PHE A 492 15.80 -8.59 24.54
CA PHE A 492 14.59 -8.17 23.82
C PHE A 492 13.70 -7.30 24.73
N ARG A 493 13.32 -7.79 25.90
CA ARG A 493 12.47 -7.05 26.86
C ARG A 493 13.08 -5.69 27.25
N GLN A 494 14.40 -5.65 27.49
CA GLN A 494 15.12 -4.40 27.75
C GLN A 494 15.10 -3.46 26.54
N SER A 495 15.20 -4.00 25.32
CA SER A 495 15.18 -3.20 24.09
C SER A 495 13.80 -2.58 23.84
N ILE A 496 12.72 -3.29 24.17
CA ILE A 496 11.36 -2.72 24.16
C ILE A 496 11.24 -1.57 25.16
N ALA A 497 11.75 -1.74 26.39
CA ALA A 497 11.76 -0.66 27.38
C ALA A 497 12.56 0.57 26.88
N ARG A 498 13.74 0.36 26.29
CA ARG A 498 14.54 1.44 25.67
C ARG A 498 13.79 2.14 24.54
N PHE A 499 13.13 1.39 23.67
CA PHE A 499 12.35 1.94 22.55
C PHE A 499 11.19 2.80 23.05
N ARG A 500 10.43 2.33 24.04
CA ARG A 500 9.36 3.09 24.71
C ARG A 500 9.88 4.41 25.31
N ASN A 501 11.07 4.36 25.90
CA ASN A 501 11.73 5.53 26.50
C ASN A 501 12.45 6.43 25.48
N ARG A 502 12.28 6.20 24.17
CA ARG A 502 12.96 6.93 23.08
C ARG A 502 14.49 6.95 23.21
N ALA A 503 15.06 5.94 23.85
CA ALA A 503 16.50 5.74 24.02
C ALA A 503 17.00 4.40 23.42
N PRO A 504 16.63 4.07 22.17
CA PRO A 504 17.07 2.84 21.53
C PRO A 504 18.58 2.87 21.21
N LEU A 505 19.21 1.69 21.21
CA LEU A 505 20.64 1.59 20.90
C LEU A 505 20.93 1.94 19.42
N PRO A 506 22.08 2.56 19.09
CA PRO A 506 22.39 3.03 17.75
C PRO A 506 22.46 1.90 16.70
N ARG A 507 21.98 2.20 15.48
CA ARG A 507 22.02 1.28 14.33
C ARG A 507 23.27 1.52 13.50
N PRO A 508 23.86 0.48 12.88
CA PRO A 508 24.86 0.71 11.86
C PRO A 508 24.21 1.39 10.64
N PRO A 509 24.93 2.28 9.93
CA PRO A 509 24.46 2.79 8.65
C PRO A 509 24.41 1.67 7.63
N ARG A 510 23.42 1.71 6.72
CA ARG A 510 23.36 0.80 5.57
C ARG A 510 24.51 1.08 4.61
N ARG A 511 25.00 0.05 3.92
CA ARG A 511 25.94 0.17 2.78
C ARG A 511 25.51 1.36 1.89
N PRO A 512 26.41 2.31 1.61
CA PRO A 512 26.08 3.45 0.77
C PRO A 512 25.65 3.02 -0.63
N THR A 513 24.53 3.55 -1.11
CA THR A 513 24.16 3.48 -2.52
C THR A 513 25.07 4.42 -3.30
N THR A 514 25.65 3.97 -4.42
CA THR A 514 26.49 4.84 -5.26
C THR A 514 25.64 5.86 -6.03
N GLU A 515 26.23 6.95 -6.53
CA GLU A 515 25.46 7.92 -7.33
C GLU A 515 24.94 7.30 -8.63
N LYS A 516 25.75 6.45 -9.28
CA LYS A 516 25.34 5.68 -10.46
C LYS A 516 24.12 4.81 -10.17
N GLU A 517 24.11 4.15 -9.01
CA GLU A 517 23.01 3.30 -8.59
C GLU A 517 21.76 4.10 -8.20
N ARG A 518 21.91 5.23 -7.50
CA ARG A 518 20.80 6.17 -7.26
C ARG A 518 20.19 6.69 -8.55
N ALA A 519 21.01 7.03 -9.55
CA ALA A 519 20.53 7.44 -10.86
C ALA A 519 19.75 6.30 -11.55
N ARG A 520 20.25 5.06 -11.48
CA ARG A 520 19.55 3.89 -12.04
C ARG A 520 18.23 3.60 -11.33
N ILE A 521 18.18 3.70 -9.99
CA ILE A 521 16.94 3.53 -9.21
C ILE A 521 15.88 4.55 -9.64
N ARG A 522 16.26 5.83 -9.74
CA ARG A 522 15.37 6.90 -10.21
C ARG A 522 14.87 6.63 -11.63
N GLN A 523 15.78 6.25 -12.54
CA GLN A 523 15.44 5.92 -13.91
C GLN A 523 14.40 4.78 -13.99
N LEU A 524 14.63 3.68 -13.25
CA LEU A 524 13.70 2.55 -13.21
C LEU A 524 12.32 2.98 -12.68
N ALA A 525 12.28 3.84 -11.65
CA ALA A 525 11.02 4.36 -11.13
C ALA A 525 10.29 5.22 -12.18
N ASP A 526 11.00 6.09 -12.89
CA ASP A 526 10.43 6.94 -13.94
C ASP A 526 9.92 6.11 -15.13
N GLU A 527 10.65 5.07 -15.54
CA GLU A 527 10.23 4.10 -16.55
C GLU A 527 8.93 3.38 -16.13
N SER A 528 8.79 3.00 -14.85
CA SER A 528 7.56 2.41 -14.32
C SER A 528 6.37 3.37 -14.42
N LEU A 529 6.57 4.64 -14.06
CA LEU A 529 5.51 5.65 -14.10
C LEU A 529 5.08 5.93 -15.55
N ALA A 530 6.04 6.03 -16.46
CA ALA A 530 5.77 6.20 -17.88
C ALA A 530 4.98 5.00 -18.43
N ALA A 531 5.36 3.77 -18.07
CA ALA A 531 4.63 2.57 -18.47
C ALA A 531 3.20 2.53 -17.91
N ALA A 532 3.00 2.96 -16.66
CA ALA A 532 1.67 3.10 -16.06
C ALA A 532 0.81 4.15 -16.80
N GLY A 533 1.42 5.27 -17.21
CA GLY A 533 0.79 6.31 -18.01
C GLY A 533 0.46 5.89 -19.45
N VAL A 534 1.34 5.12 -20.11
CA VAL A 534 1.12 4.60 -21.47
C VAL A 534 0.07 3.49 -21.48
N ARG A 535 0.05 2.59 -20.49
CA ARG A 535 -1.07 1.63 -20.32
C ARG A 535 -2.38 2.36 -20.04
N ALA A 536 -2.32 3.49 -19.35
CA ALA A 536 -3.47 4.36 -19.19
C ALA A 536 -3.87 4.99 -20.52
N ALA A 537 -3.00 5.33 -21.47
CA ALA A 537 -3.37 6.00 -22.73
C ALA A 537 -3.62 5.08 -23.95
N GLY A 538 -3.09 3.84 -23.95
CA GLY A 538 -2.94 3.01 -25.15
C GLY A 538 -3.92 1.83 -25.36
N ARG A 539 -5.15 1.87 -24.85
CA ARG A 539 -6.20 0.92 -25.28
C ARG A 539 -7.54 1.59 -25.47
#